data_AF-A0AAN7WM87-F1
#
_entry.id   AF-A0AAN7WM87-F1
#
_cell.length_a   1.000
_cell.length_b   1.000
_cell.length_c   1.000
_cell.angle_alpha   90.00
_cell.angle_beta   90.00
_cell.angle_gamma   90.00
#
_symmetry.space_group_name_H-M   'P 1'
#
loop_
_entity.id
_entity.type
_entity.pdbx_description
1 polymer ?
#
loop_
_entity_poly.entity_id
_entity_poly.type
_entity_poly.pdbx_seq_one_letter_code
_entity_poly.pdbx_strand_id
1 'polypeptide(L)'
;MIHPHVNPPNIGKCQLLGPVSIIVQSIMGILIILVLLLKRTYEIPKRRLSIWLYDIIKQLGGSFVIHLLNIMLSIWKQNNNYNNPKILLCNISINVSNENNYDDECDWYFVNLLMDTTLGIPILYCILHGLERLGSLCHISNIKSGDYFDNNEEEEEEEEEVEAEENNHRNQQHLECGLNKSRSLSSPSHYLRRRNPKFKAFLKQFILFLIGLIMMKFIIYMILTFMEPLAYLIANLVIGWCDPWPNFQVFLVMFICPVLLNCFQYCCIDNIIKLHNNNVTQANLDSFEASIEEQERQEEQESFESQNISQLNIVNYGSIKTTLSGSREELSLKG
;
A
#
# COMPACT_ATOMS: atom_id res chain seq x y z
N MET A 1 -16.08 -49.94 49.75
CA MET A 1 -16.94 -49.23 48.79
C MET A 1 -16.10 -48.17 48.12
N ILE A 2 -15.67 -48.44 46.88
CA ILE A 2 -14.88 -47.52 46.07
C ILE A 2 -15.90 -46.68 45.31
N HIS A 3 -16.06 -45.42 45.69
CA HIS A 3 -16.80 -44.47 44.87
C HIS A 3 -15.98 -44.20 43.60
N PRO A 4 -16.55 -44.37 42.39
CA PRO A 4 -15.88 -43.96 41.18
C PRO A 4 -15.82 -42.42 41.19
N HIS A 5 -14.60 -41.87 41.20
CA HIS A 5 -14.38 -40.46 40.91
C HIS A 5 -14.71 -40.27 39.43
N VAL A 6 -15.93 -39.81 39.16
CA VAL A 6 -16.36 -39.37 37.83
C VAL A 6 -15.49 -38.16 37.49
N ASN A 7 -14.57 -38.33 36.54
CA ASN A 7 -13.88 -37.19 35.94
C ASN A 7 -14.95 -36.26 35.34
N PRO A 8 -14.98 -34.96 35.68
CA PRO A 8 -15.92 -34.06 35.05
C PRO A 8 -15.69 -34.05 33.53
N PRO A 9 -16.75 -33.98 32.72
CA PRO A 9 -16.61 -33.91 31.27
C PRO A 9 -15.74 -32.69 30.92
N ASN A 10 -14.77 -32.89 30.02
CA ASN A 10 -13.96 -31.83 29.43
C ASN A 10 -14.86 -30.91 28.58
N ILE A 11 -15.67 -30.08 29.22
CA ILE A 11 -16.51 -29.06 28.58
C ILE A 11 -15.70 -27.78 28.58
N GLY A 12 -15.36 -27.31 27.37
CA GLY A 12 -14.80 -25.98 27.14
C GLY A 12 -13.27 -25.91 27.13
N LYS A 13 -12.60 -26.74 26.33
CA LYS A 13 -11.27 -26.33 25.86
C LYS A 13 -11.45 -25.09 25.00
N CYS A 14 -10.87 -23.97 25.45
CA CYS A 14 -10.84 -22.68 24.77
C CYS A 14 -10.32 -22.87 23.33
N GLN A 15 -11.21 -22.97 22.36
CA GLN A 15 -10.83 -23.09 20.95
C GLN A 15 -10.60 -21.69 20.41
N LEU A 16 -9.41 -21.15 20.69
CA LEU A 16 -8.91 -19.89 20.15
C LEU A 16 -8.92 -19.83 18.60
N LEU A 17 -9.08 -20.99 17.95
CA LEU A 17 -9.24 -21.20 16.50
C LEU A 17 -10.43 -22.14 16.21
N GLY A 18 -11.57 -21.94 16.89
CA GLY A 18 -12.79 -22.68 16.57
C GLY A 18 -13.17 -22.49 15.09
N PRO A 19 -13.74 -23.51 14.41
CA PRO A 19 -14.16 -23.39 13.01
C PRO A 19 -15.05 -22.17 12.72
N VAL A 20 -15.87 -21.77 13.69
CA VAL A 20 -16.73 -20.58 13.63
C VAL A 20 -15.91 -19.28 13.54
N SER A 21 -14.83 -19.16 14.33
CA SER A 21 -13.96 -17.97 14.33
C SER A 21 -13.27 -17.78 12.98
N ILE A 22 -12.79 -18.88 12.37
CA ILE A 22 -12.15 -18.86 11.05
C ILE A 22 -13.13 -18.38 9.97
N ILE A 23 -14.39 -18.85 10.02
CA ILE A 23 -15.43 -18.42 9.09
C ILE A 23 -15.71 -16.91 9.25
N VAL A 24 -15.90 -16.45 10.48
CA VAL A 24 -16.16 -15.03 10.78
C VAL A 24 -15.00 -14.14 10.30
N GLN A 25 -13.76 -14.50 10.62
CA GLN A 25 -12.58 -13.75 10.18
C GLN A 25 -12.43 -13.73 8.66
N SER A 26 -12.75 -14.85 7.98
CA SER A 26 -12.71 -14.92 6.52
C SER A 26 -13.76 -14.01 5.88
N ILE A 27 -14.98 -14.01 6.41
CA ILE A 27 -16.06 -13.12 5.94
C ILE A 27 -15.65 -11.66 6.13
N MET A 28 -15.13 -11.30 7.30
CA MET A 28 -14.63 -9.95 7.56
C MET A 28 -13.51 -9.55 6.59
N GLY A 29 -12.54 -10.43 6.34
CA GLY A 29 -11.47 -10.18 5.38
C GLY A 29 -11.97 -9.94 3.96
N ILE A 30 -12.95 -10.72 3.50
CA ILE A 30 -13.59 -10.54 2.19
C ILE A 30 -14.31 -9.19 2.12
N LEU A 31 -15.06 -8.82 3.15
CA LEU A 31 -15.77 -7.54 3.21
C LEU A 31 -14.80 -6.35 3.16
N ILE A 32 -13.67 -6.42 3.86
CA ILE A 32 -12.64 -5.38 3.83
C ILE A 32 -12.05 -5.24 2.42
N ILE A 33 -11.69 -6.35 1.77
CA ILE A 33 -11.17 -6.32 0.39
C ILE A 33 -12.21 -5.74 -0.57
N LEU A 34 -13.49 -6.10 -0.42
CA LEU A 34 -14.58 -5.56 -1.23
C LEU A 34 -14.71 -4.05 -1.04
N VAL A 35 -14.64 -3.55 0.20
CA VAL A 35 -14.67 -2.11 0.49
C VAL A 35 -13.47 -1.39 -0.15
N LEU A 36 -12.27 -1.97 -0.12
CA LEU A 36 -11.09 -1.38 -0.75
C LEU A 36 -11.17 -1.41 -2.29
N LEU A 37 -11.76 -2.44 -2.88
CA LEU A 37 -12.06 -2.49 -4.31
C LEU A 37 -13.08 -1.43 -4.72
N LEU A 38 -14.17 -1.28 -3.95
CA LEU A 38 -15.16 -0.22 -4.16
C LEU A 38 -14.49 1.15 -4.05
N LYS A 39 -13.72 1.39 -2.98
CA LYS A 39 -12.96 2.64 -2.80
C LYS A 39 -12.10 2.94 -4.03
N ARG A 40 -11.33 1.95 -4.52
CA ARG A 40 -10.52 2.08 -5.73
C ARG A 40 -11.33 2.50 -6.96
N THR A 41 -12.57 2.02 -7.13
CA THR A 41 -13.42 2.43 -8.26
C THR A 41 -13.89 3.89 -8.18
N TYR A 42 -13.97 4.46 -6.97
CA TYR A 42 -14.30 5.87 -6.75
C TYR A 42 -13.06 6.79 -6.69
N GLU A 43 -11.84 6.24 -6.72
CA GLU A 43 -10.60 7.02 -6.72
C GLU A 43 -10.35 7.69 -8.07
N ILE A 44 -10.19 9.02 -8.07
CA ILE A 44 -9.83 9.83 -9.23
C ILE A 44 -8.56 10.62 -8.87
N PRO A 45 -7.45 10.48 -9.61
CA PRO A 45 -7.19 9.52 -10.68
C PRO A 45 -7.04 8.08 -10.16
N LYS A 46 -7.40 7.09 -10.97
CA LYS A 46 -7.41 5.67 -10.57
C LYS A 46 -5.98 5.12 -10.46
N ARG A 47 -5.67 4.52 -9.32
CA ARG A 47 -4.34 3.93 -9.03
C ARG A 47 -4.12 2.65 -9.83
N ARG A 48 -2.91 2.49 -10.38
CA ARG A 48 -2.48 1.29 -11.10
C ARG A 48 -2.60 0.04 -10.22
N LEU A 49 -3.15 -1.04 -10.78
CA LEU A 49 -3.41 -2.30 -10.07
C LEU A 49 -2.20 -2.86 -9.33
N SER A 50 -1.00 -2.80 -9.92
CA SER A 50 0.22 -3.32 -9.31
C SER A 50 0.60 -2.60 -8.00
N ILE A 51 0.41 -1.29 -7.96
CA ILE A 51 0.69 -0.43 -6.80
C ILE A 51 -0.39 -0.64 -5.75
N TRP A 52 -1.66 -0.66 -6.17
CA TRP A 52 -2.76 -0.98 -5.29
C TRP A 52 -2.57 -2.36 -4.61
N LEU A 53 -2.11 -3.37 -5.35
CA LEU A 53 -1.83 -4.69 -4.79
C LEU A 53 -0.71 -4.64 -3.74
N TYR A 54 0.34 -3.84 -3.97
CA TYR A 54 1.36 -3.60 -2.94
C TYR A 54 0.78 -2.98 -1.68
N ASP A 55 -0.09 -1.97 -1.80
CA ASP A 55 -0.74 -1.36 -0.64
C ASP A 55 -1.64 -2.34 0.12
N ILE A 56 -2.34 -3.23 -0.58
CA ILE A 56 -3.11 -4.33 0.03
C ILE A 56 -2.18 -5.29 0.78
N ILE A 57 -1.06 -5.69 0.19
CA ILE A 57 -0.09 -6.57 0.84
C ILE A 57 0.50 -5.91 2.10
N LYS A 58 0.80 -4.60 2.07
CA LYS A 58 1.23 -3.86 3.26
C LYS A 58 0.20 -3.98 4.38
N GLN A 59 -1.08 -3.73 4.07
CA GLN A 59 -2.16 -3.74 5.06
C GLN A 59 -2.41 -5.14 5.63
N LEU A 60 -2.47 -6.18 4.78
CA LEU A 60 -2.64 -7.56 5.22
C LEU A 60 -1.45 -8.03 6.07
N GLY A 61 -0.22 -7.73 5.65
CA GLY A 61 0.98 -8.04 6.41
C GLY A 61 1.02 -7.31 7.77
N GLY A 62 0.61 -6.04 7.80
CA GLY A 62 0.47 -5.27 9.02
C GLY A 62 -0.57 -5.84 9.98
N SER A 63 -1.74 -6.23 9.46
CA SER A 63 -2.80 -6.86 10.26
C SER A 63 -2.33 -8.17 10.89
N PHE A 64 -1.55 -8.97 10.16
CA PHE A 64 -0.96 -10.19 10.69
C PHE A 64 0.03 -9.89 11.83
N VAL A 65 0.91 -8.90 11.67
CA VAL A 65 1.86 -8.51 12.72
C VAL A 65 1.15 -7.97 13.96
N ILE A 66 0.13 -7.11 13.80
CA ILE A 66 -0.68 -6.61 14.92
C ILE A 66 -1.40 -7.75 15.64
N HIS A 67 -1.94 -8.72 14.90
CA HIS A 67 -2.57 -9.90 15.50
C HIS A 67 -1.58 -10.71 16.35
N LEU A 68 -0.36 -10.94 15.85
CA LEU A 68 0.70 -11.60 16.62
C LEU A 68 1.11 -10.80 17.86
N LEU A 69 1.24 -9.47 17.74
CA LEU A 69 1.56 -8.60 18.87
C LEU A 69 0.46 -8.60 19.94
N ASN A 70 -0.82 -8.60 19.55
CA ASN A 70 -1.93 -8.70 20.50
C ASN A 70 -1.83 -9.98 21.33
N ILE A 71 -1.52 -11.12 20.69
CA ILE A 71 -1.29 -12.40 21.39
C ILE A 71 -0.07 -12.30 22.31
N MET A 72 1.05 -11.78 21.79
CA MET A 72 2.29 -11.64 22.55
C MET A 72 2.12 -10.76 23.80
N LEU A 73 1.43 -9.62 23.65
CA LEU A 73 1.13 -8.69 24.75
C LEU A 73 0.19 -9.32 25.79
N SER A 74 -0.78 -10.12 25.35
CA SER A 74 -1.65 -10.88 26.25
C SER A 74 -0.83 -11.84 27.14
N ILE A 75 0.11 -12.58 26.55
CA ILE A 75 1.00 -13.51 27.28
C ILE A 75 1.96 -12.74 28.20
N TRP A 76 2.52 -11.62 27.73
CA TRP A 76 3.44 -10.81 28.52
C TRP A 76 2.76 -10.17 29.74
N LYS A 77 1.55 -9.61 29.55
CA LYS A 77 0.73 -9.10 30.66
C LYS A 77 0.44 -10.22 31.65
N GLN A 78 0.17 -11.44 31.15
CA GLN A 78 -0.05 -12.61 32.00
C GLN A 78 1.16 -12.97 32.88
N ASN A 79 2.36 -12.91 32.32
CA ASN A 79 3.59 -13.27 33.04
C ASN A 79 4.04 -12.19 34.05
N ASN A 80 3.88 -10.89 33.74
CA ASN A 80 4.38 -9.81 34.59
C ASN A 80 3.56 -9.57 35.87
N ASN A 81 2.25 -9.82 35.83
CA ASN A 81 1.38 -9.59 37.00
C ASN A 81 1.43 -10.70 38.06
N TYR A 82 2.29 -11.72 37.89
CA TYR A 82 2.60 -12.68 38.96
C TYR A 82 3.28 -12.02 40.18
N ASN A 83 3.89 -10.84 40.00
CA ASN A 83 4.58 -10.10 41.07
C ASN A 83 3.79 -8.89 41.64
N ASN A 84 2.61 -8.56 41.09
CA ASN A 84 1.72 -7.50 41.60
C ASN A 84 0.25 -7.93 41.36
N PRO A 85 -0.42 -8.56 42.34
CA PRO A 85 -1.72 -9.20 42.13
C PRO A 85 -2.84 -8.17 42.24
N LYS A 86 -2.91 -7.22 41.30
CA LYS A 86 -4.06 -6.32 41.18
C LYS A 86 -4.58 -6.07 39.77
N ILE A 87 -3.94 -6.58 38.71
CA ILE A 87 -4.37 -6.23 37.35
C ILE A 87 -4.27 -7.35 36.31
N LEU A 88 -4.45 -8.58 36.78
CA LEU A 88 -4.48 -9.74 35.90
C LEU A 88 -5.12 -10.96 36.57
N LEU A 89 -6.13 -11.51 35.91
CA LEU A 89 -6.64 -12.89 35.94
C LEU A 89 -8.17 -12.96 35.97
N CYS A 90 -8.79 -12.40 34.93
CA CYS A 90 -9.68 -13.26 34.14
C CYS A 90 -8.80 -14.32 33.46
N ASN A 91 -8.64 -15.46 34.13
CA ASN A 91 -8.52 -16.81 33.58
C ASN A 91 -8.46 -17.75 34.79
N ILE A 92 -9.63 -18.25 35.20
CA ILE A 92 -9.82 -19.29 36.25
C ILE A 92 -9.80 -18.77 37.71
N SER A 93 -10.99 -18.35 38.14
CA SER A 93 -11.62 -18.49 39.49
C SER A 93 -11.09 -17.75 40.74
N ILE A 94 -12.00 -16.90 41.26
CA ILE A 94 -12.40 -16.70 42.67
C ILE A 94 -11.56 -15.72 43.51
N ASN A 95 -11.98 -14.45 43.60
CA ASN A 95 -12.85 -13.93 44.68
C ASN A 95 -12.90 -12.38 44.63
N VAL A 96 -14.02 -11.83 44.15
CA VAL A 96 -14.81 -10.72 44.74
C VAL A 96 -16.02 -10.47 43.81
N SER A 97 -17.19 -10.90 44.28
CA SER A 97 -18.55 -10.35 44.04
C SER A 97 -19.11 -10.21 42.60
N ASN A 98 -19.83 -11.24 42.14
CA ASN A 98 -21.10 -11.16 41.39
C ASN A 98 -21.30 -10.08 40.30
N GLU A 99 -20.46 -10.02 39.27
CA GLU A 99 -20.84 -9.53 37.92
C GLU A 99 -20.27 -10.49 36.85
N ASN A 100 -20.94 -10.62 35.70
CA ASN A 100 -20.67 -11.72 34.77
C ASN A 100 -19.29 -11.57 34.12
N ASN A 101 -18.43 -12.59 34.30
CA ASN A 101 -17.08 -12.67 33.73
C ASN A 101 -17.01 -12.47 32.19
N TYR A 102 -18.13 -12.64 31.48
CA TYR A 102 -18.23 -12.47 30.03
C TYR A 102 -18.31 -11.00 29.60
N ASP A 103 -18.83 -10.13 30.46
CA ASP A 103 -19.06 -8.73 30.15
C ASP A 103 -17.69 -8.00 30.10
N ASP A 104 -16.83 -8.27 31.10
CA ASP A 104 -15.47 -7.73 31.17
C ASP A 104 -14.56 -8.12 29.98
N GLU A 105 -14.73 -9.34 29.46
CA GLU A 105 -13.96 -9.83 28.31
C GLU A 105 -14.34 -9.10 27.02
N CYS A 106 -15.65 -8.93 26.78
CA CYS A 106 -16.17 -8.22 25.62
C CYS A 106 -15.78 -6.74 25.67
N ASP A 107 -15.84 -6.12 26.85
CA ASP A 107 -15.50 -4.72 27.08
C ASP A 107 -14.04 -4.44 26.78
N TRP A 108 -13.12 -5.26 27.33
CA TRP A 108 -11.70 -5.08 27.10
C TRP A 108 -11.32 -5.30 25.63
N TYR A 109 -11.88 -6.33 24.99
CA TYR A 109 -11.68 -6.57 23.57
C TYR A 109 -12.17 -5.39 22.72
N PHE A 110 -13.39 -4.93 22.98
CA PHE A 110 -14.02 -3.83 22.27
C PHE A 110 -13.20 -2.54 22.41
N VAL A 111 -12.76 -2.18 23.62
CA VAL A 111 -12.00 -0.95 23.84
C VAL A 111 -10.62 -1.01 23.21
N ASN A 112 -9.92 -2.16 23.25
CA ASN A 112 -8.64 -2.30 22.55
C ASN A 112 -8.80 -2.08 21.03
N LEU A 113 -9.84 -2.68 20.43
CA LEU A 113 -10.18 -2.48 19.02
C LEU A 113 -10.59 -1.02 18.73
N LEU A 114 -11.41 -0.42 19.59
CA LEU A 114 -11.85 0.96 19.45
C LEU A 114 -10.67 1.93 19.54
N MET A 115 -9.71 1.68 20.43
CA MET A 115 -8.53 2.53 20.61
C MET A 115 -7.53 2.41 19.46
N ASP A 116 -7.35 1.20 18.91
CA ASP A 116 -6.54 0.97 17.72
C ASP A 116 -7.07 1.77 16.51
N THR A 117 -8.40 1.89 16.39
CA THR A 117 -9.05 2.60 15.28
C THR A 117 -9.24 4.10 15.49
N THR A 118 -9.47 4.54 16.73
CA THR A 118 -9.72 5.96 17.03
C THR A 118 -8.44 6.75 17.29
N LEU A 119 -7.61 6.31 18.23
CA LEU A 119 -6.34 6.96 18.57
C LEU A 119 -5.15 6.36 17.80
N GLY A 120 -5.21 5.07 17.49
CA GLY A 120 -4.11 4.38 16.81
C GLY A 120 -3.86 4.94 15.41
N ILE A 121 -4.90 5.30 14.65
CA ILE A 121 -4.74 5.86 13.29
C ILE A 121 -4.01 7.22 13.30
N PRO A 122 -4.44 8.24 14.08
CA PRO A 122 -3.68 9.49 14.22
C PRO A 122 -2.25 9.29 14.71
N ILE A 123 -2.04 8.39 15.69
CA ILE A 123 -0.71 8.07 16.21
C ILE A 123 0.16 7.46 15.11
N LEU A 124 -0.38 6.50 14.36
CA LEU A 124 0.31 5.88 13.23
C LEU A 124 0.69 6.92 12.18
N TYR A 125 -0.23 7.82 11.81
CA TYR A 125 0.05 8.91 10.87
C TYR A 125 1.23 9.77 11.35
N CYS A 126 1.22 10.21 12.60
CA CYS A 126 2.30 11.00 13.18
C CYS A 126 3.64 10.25 13.20
N ILE A 127 3.63 8.97 13.54
CA ILE A 127 4.84 8.13 13.58
C ILE A 127 5.39 7.92 12.19
N LEU A 128 4.56 7.55 11.20
CA LEU A 128 5.01 7.35 9.82
C LEU A 128 5.60 8.64 9.25
N HIS A 129 4.95 9.78 9.45
CA HIS A 129 5.46 11.07 9.01
C HIS A 129 6.77 11.46 9.71
N GLY A 130 6.92 11.08 10.98
CA GLY A 130 8.17 11.21 11.73
C GLY A 130 9.29 10.31 11.17
N LEU A 131 8.99 9.04 10.90
CA LEU A 131 9.92 8.06 10.33
C LEU A 131 10.37 8.46 8.91
N GLU A 132 9.47 8.96 8.08
CA GLU A 132 9.81 9.49 6.75
C GLU A 132 10.77 10.69 6.87
N ARG A 133 10.51 11.63 7.79
CA ARG A 133 11.42 12.76 8.03
C ARG A 133 12.79 12.28 8.53
N LEU A 134 12.84 11.36 9.48
CA LEU A 134 14.10 10.79 9.98
C LEU A 134 14.87 10.05 8.87
N GLY A 135 14.18 9.28 8.04
CA GLY A 135 14.78 8.60 6.89
C GLY A 135 15.35 9.59 5.86
N SER A 136 14.67 10.71 5.63
CA SER A 136 15.16 11.77 4.74
C SER A 136 16.42 12.46 5.27
N LEU A 137 16.54 12.62 6.60
CA LEU A 137 17.77 13.11 7.23
C LEU A 137 18.93 12.11 7.10
N CYS A 138 18.63 10.82 7.08
CA CYS A 138 19.61 9.76 6.87
C CYS A 138 19.91 9.45 5.39
N HIS A 139 19.48 10.30 4.45
CA HIS A 139 19.68 10.11 3.00
C HIS A 139 19.13 8.78 2.44
N ILE A 140 18.09 8.21 3.06
CA ILE A 140 17.47 7.00 2.54
C ILE A 140 16.51 7.38 1.41
N SER A 141 16.86 7.02 0.17
CA SER A 141 15.99 7.20 -0.99
C SER A 141 14.79 6.24 -0.95
N ASN A 142 13.69 6.66 -1.60
CA ASN A 142 12.51 5.83 -1.87
C ASN A 142 11.69 5.39 -0.64
N ILE A 143 11.58 6.29 0.35
CA ILE A 143 10.81 6.07 1.58
C ILE A 143 9.42 6.70 1.55
N LYS A 144 9.11 7.48 0.51
CA LYS A 144 7.86 8.22 0.39
C LYS A 144 6.70 7.25 0.17
N SER A 145 5.68 7.32 1.02
CA SER A 145 4.49 6.47 0.87
C SER A 145 3.86 6.56 -0.52
N GLY A 146 3.66 5.38 -1.11
CA GLY A 146 2.96 5.20 -2.37
C GLY A 146 3.80 5.44 -3.63
N ASP A 147 5.06 5.84 -3.48
CA ASP A 147 6.01 5.96 -4.59
C ASP A 147 6.88 4.71 -4.67
N TYR A 148 6.77 3.92 -5.73
CA TYR A 148 7.51 2.64 -5.85
C TYR A 148 8.53 2.65 -7.00
N PHE A 149 8.87 3.83 -7.53
CA PHE A 149 9.77 4.00 -8.66
C PHE A 149 11.09 4.59 -8.17
N ASP A 150 12.23 4.18 -8.75
CA ASP A 150 13.55 4.70 -8.36
C ASP A 150 13.92 5.87 -9.28
N ASN A 151 14.42 6.96 -8.68
CA ASN A 151 14.88 8.13 -9.42
C ASN A 151 16.37 7.99 -9.82
N ASN A 152 17.11 7.10 -9.15
CA ASN A 152 18.56 6.98 -9.34
C ASN A 152 18.95 6.15 -10.58
N GLU A 153 18.04 5.28 -11.06
CA GLU A 153 18.27 4.52 -12.30
C GLU A 153 18.06 5.41 -13.54
N GLU A 154 17.32 6.53 -13.45
CA GLU A 154 17.17 7.49 -14.56
C GLU A 154 18.47 8.26 -14.80
N GLU A 155 19.17 8.70 -13.75
CA GLU A 155 20.47 9.37 -13.92
C GLU A 155 21.52 8.42 -14.52
N GLU A 156 21.54 7.14 -14.11
CA GLU A 156 22.49 6.15 -14.64
C GLU A 156 22.13 5.68 -16.06
N GLU A 157 20.86 5.46 -16.40
CA GLU A 157 20.43 5.09 -17.76
C GLU A 157 20.50 6.29 -18.74
N GLU A 158 20.20 7.53 -18.30
CA GLU A 158 20.40 8.75 -19.11
C GLU A 158 21.89 9.01 -19.36
N GLU A 159 22.77 8.85 -18.37
CA GLU A 159 24.22 9.00 -18.57
C GLU A 159 24.77 7.95 -19.56
N GLU A 160 24.34 6.69 -19.46
CA GLU A 160 24.74 5.62 -20.39
C GLU A 160 24.18 5.83 -21.81
N GLU A 161 22.94 6.29 -21.98
CA GLU A 161 22.35 6.59 -23.30
C GLU A 161 22.94 7.86 -23.93
N VAL A 162 23.20 8.91 -23.15
CA VAL A 162 23.88 10.12 -23.61
C VAL A 162 25.32 9.80 -24.02
N GLU A 163 26.06 8.97 -23.27
CA GLU A 163 27.38 8.47 -23.70
C GLU A 163 27.29 7.62 -24.97
N ALA A 164 26.26 6.78 -25.13
CA ALA A 164 26.07 5.95 -26.31
C ALA A 164 25.73 6.79 -27.57
N GLU A 165 24.88 7.81 -27.44
CA GLU A 165 24.55 8.76 -28.51
C GLU A 165 25.76 9.62 -28.88
N GLU A 166 26.52 10.13 -27.90
CA GLU A 166 27.71 10.95 -28.15
C GLU A 166 28.80 10.13 -28.88
N ASN A 167 28.95 8.85 -28.52
CA ASN A 167 29.85 7.92 -29.22
C ASN A 167 29.38 7.59 -30.64
N ASN A 168 28.07 7.45 -30.88
CA ASN A 168 27.53 7.29 -32.23
C ASN A 168 27.74 8.55 -33.08
N HIS A 169 27.56 9.74 -32.51
CA HIS A 169 27.76 11.00 -33.22
C HIS A 169 29.24 11.25 -33.59
N ARG A 170 30.20 10.83 -32.74
CA ARG A 170 31.64 10.84 -33.08
C ARG A 170 32.00 9.87 -34.19
N ASN A 171 31.39 8.68 -34.21
CA ASN A 171 31.62 7.69 -35.27
C ASN A 171 31.01 8.13 -36.62
N GLN A 172 29.92 8.90 -36.61
CA GLN A 172 29.32 9.48 -37.83
C GLN A 172 30.12 10.67 -38.38
N GLN A 173 30.74 11.49 -37.53
CA GLN A 173 31.55 12.65 -37.97
C GLN A 173 32.84 12.25 -38.71
N HIS A 174 33.30 11.00 -38.60
CA HIS A 174 34.48 10.53 -39.33
C HIS A 174 34.20 10.01 -40.75
N LEU A 175 32.92 10.01 -41.21
CA LEU A 175 32.54 9.51 -42.53
C LEU A 175 31.68 10.46 -43.38
N GLU A 176 31.58 11.76 -43.04
CA GLU A 176 30.88 12.73 -43.90
C GLU A 176 31.69 14.02 -44.10
N CYS A 177 32.73 13.93 -44.92
CA CYS A 177 33.15 15.07 -45.73
C CYS A 177 32.32 15.07 -47.02
N GLY A 178 31.14 15.72 -46.95
CA GLY A 178 30.39 16.18 -48.12
C GLY A 178 29.04 15.52 -48.36
N LEU A 179 27.97 16.07 -47.79
CA LEU A 179 26.80 16.59 -48.52
C LEU A 179 25.76 17.16 -47.53
N ASN A 180 25.26 18.36 -47.82
CA ASN A 180 23.99 18.96 -47.41
C ASN A 180 23.51 18.85 -45.95
N LYS A 181 23.70 19.97 -45.25
CA LYS A 181 23.07 20.37 -44.00
C LYS A 181 21.53 20.44 -44.12
N SER A 182 20.85 19.32 -43.95
CA SER A 182 19.44 19.30 -43.58
C SER A 182 19.32 19.45 -42.07
N ARG A 183 18.80 20.63 -41.69
CA ARG A 183 18.16 21.01 -40.43
C ARG A 183 17.80 19.79 -39.55
N SER A 184 18.61 19.54 -38.52
CA SER A 184 18.27 18.62 -37.43
C SER A 184 17.09 19.23 -36.65
N LEU A 185 15.89 18.79 -37.00
CA LEU A 185 14.76 18.85 -36.09
C LEU A 185 15.10 17.88 -34.97
N SER A 186 15.47 18.42 -33.81
CA SER A 186 15.65 17.65 -32.58
C SER A 186 14.35 16.92 -32.29
N SER A 187 14.29 15.63 -32.61
CA SER A 187 13.27 14.73 -32.06
C SER A 187 13.48 14.66 -30.56
N PRO A 188 12.50 15.04 -29.72
CA PRO A 188 12.51 14.65 -28.33
C PRO A 188 12.00 13.21 -28.28
N SER A 189 12.85 12.24 -28.64
CA SER A 189 12.55 10.82 -28.46
C SER A 189 12.83 10.41 -27.01
N HIS A 190 12.16 11.05 -26.06
CA HIS A 190 12.06 10.55 -24.71
C HIS A 190 10.87 9.57 -24.69
N TYR A 191 11.07 8.38 -25.26
CA TYR A 191 10.10 7.30 -25.19
C TYR A 191 9.81 7.02 -23.70
N LEU A 192 8.64 7.42 -23.18
CA LEU A 192 8.24 7.14 -21.79
C LEU A 192 7.97 5.64 -21.64
N ARG A 193 9.05 4.89 -21.39
CA ARG A 193 9.01 3.47 -21.13
C ARG A 193 8.15 3.20 -19.90
N ARG A 194 7.05 2.46 -20.07
CA ARG A 194 6.15 2.03 -18.98
C ARG A 194 6.96 1.33 -17.87
N ARG A 195 7.24 2.01 -16.76
CA ARG A 195 8.09 1.45 -15.70
C ARG A 195 7.31 0.48 -14.83
N ASN A 196 7.98 -0.56 -14.34
CA ASN A 196 7.38 -1.48 -13.38
C ASN A 196 7.74 -1.05 -11.95
N PRO A 197 6.76 -1.06 -11.02
CA PRO A 197 7.03 -0.67 -9.65
C PRO A 197 8.03 -1.65 -9.02
N LYS A 198 9.05 -1.13 -8.34
CA LYS A 198 10.18 -1.92 -7.86
C LYS A 198 9.84 -2.57 -6.52
N PHE A 199 10.06 -3.88 -6.42
CA PHE A 199 9.84 -4.62 -5.17
C PHE A 199 10.76 -4.15 -4.03
N LYS A 200 11.98 -3.68 -4.34
CA LYS A 200 12.93 -3.16 -3.33
C LYS A 200 12.38 -1.91 -2.64
N ALA A 201 11.81 -0.97 -3.40
CA ALA A 201 11.15 0.23 -2.88
C ALA A 201 9.97 -0.14 -1.98
N PHE A 202 9.13 -1.06 -2.46
CA PHE A 202 8.03 -1.63 -1.69
C PHE A 202 8.48 -2.19 -0.35
N LEU A 203 9.53 -3.02 -0.34
CA LEU A 203 10.02 -3.68 0.88
C LEU A 203 10.53 -2.67 1.91
N LYS A 204 11.27 -1.64 1.49
CA LYS A 204 11.71 -0.55 2.38
C LYS A 204 10.53 0.13 3.08
N GLN A 205 9.52 0.52 2.30
CA GLN A 205 8.32 1.15 2.84
C GLN A 205 7.49 0.20 3.70
N PHE A 206 7.43 -1.08 3.33
CA PHE A 206 6.73 -2.07 4.14
C PHE A 206 7.39 -2.25 5.50
N ILE A 207 8.72 -2.28 5.57
CA ILE A 207 9.45 -2.34 6.85
C ILE A 207 9.17 -1.10 7.70
N LEU A 208 9.23 0.11 7.11
CA LEU A 208 8.89 1.36 7.82
C LEU A 208 7.44 1.35 8.33
N PHE A 209 6.51 0.85 7.51
CA PHE A 209 5.11 0.68 7.91
C PHE A 209 4.96 -0.29 9.09
N LEU A 210 5.65 -1.43 9.08
CA LEU A 210 5.64 -2.39 10.19
C LEU A 210 6.23 -1.79 11.47
N ILE A 211 7.35 -1.06 11.38
CA ILE A 211 7.94 -0.36 12.53
C ILE A 211 6.93 0.64 13.10
N GLY A 212 6.29 1.43 12.24
CA GLY A 212 5.24 2.37 12.63
C GLY A 212 4.07 1.70 13.36
N LEU A 213 3.60 0.56 12.85
CA LEU A 213 2.55 -0.23 13.48
C LEU A 213 2.96 -0.78 14.86
N ILE A 214 4.18 -1.32 14.98
CA ILE A 214 4.71 -1.84 16.26
C ILE A 214 4.80 -0.70 17.29
N MET A 215 5.34 0.47 16.89
CA MET A 215 5.44 1.64 17.76
C MET A 215 4.06 2.17 18.16
N MET A 216 3.13 2.30 17.20
CA MET A 216 1.76 2.70 17.47
C MET A 216 1.11 1.75 18.49
N LYS A 217 1.27 0.43 18.28
CA LYS A 217 0.64 -0.55 19.16
C LYS A 217 1.20 -0.50 20.58
N PHE A 218 2.51 -0.30 20.71
CA PHE A 218 3.15 -0.13 22.01
C PHE A 218 2.63 1.13 22.75
N ILE A 219 2.47 2.25 22.03
CA ILE A 219 1.92 3.49 22.60
C ILE A 219 0.47 3.30 23.05
N ILE A 220 -0.38 2.69 22.21
CA ILE A 220 -1.77 2.38 22.58
C ILE A 220 -1.83 1.47 23.80
N TYR A 221 -0.99 0.42 23.85
CA TYR A 221 -0.91 -0.46 25.02
C TYR A 221 -0.54 0.31 26.30
N MET A 222 0.42 1.24 26.23
CA MET A 222 0.79 2.09 27.35
C MET A 222 -0.34 3.02 27.78
N ILE A 223 -1.08 3.62 26.83
CA ILE A 223 -2.24 4.47 27.12
C ILE A 223 -3.35 3.66 27.81
N LEU A 224 -3.68 2.49 27.27
CA LEU A 224 -4.70 1.60 27.84
C LEU A 224 -4.34 1.14 29.25
N THR A 225 -3.07 0.83 29.49
CA THR A 225 -2.59 0.42 30.82
C THR A 225 -2.54 1.59 31.80
N PHE A 226 -2.26 2.81 31.33
CA PHE A 226 -2.21 4.00 32.19
C PHE A 226 -3.61 4.53 32.54
N MET A 227 -4.56 4.47 31.60
CA MET A 227 -5.91 5.03 31.71
C MET A 227 -6.99 3.94 31.77
N GLU A 228 -6.76 2.87 32.52
CA GLU A 228 -7.70 1.76 32.65
C GLU A 228 -9.11 2.18 33.10
N PRO A 229 -9.29 3.11 34.08
CA PRO A 229 -10.63 3.57 34.45
C PRO A 229 -11.38 4.28 33.33
N LEU A 230 -10.66 5.00 32.45
CA LEU A 230 -11.25 5.67 31.29
C LEU A 230 -11.68 4.66 30.24
N ALA A 231 -10.89 3.61 30.03
CA ALA A 231 -11.23 2.51 29.11
C ALA A 231 -12.56 1.86 29.50
N TYR A 232 -12.73 1.53 30.78
CA TYR A 232 -13.98 0.96 31.30
C TYR A 232 -15.17 1.92 31.17
N LEU A 233 -14.97 3.21 31.44
CA LEU A 233 -16.01 4.23 31.21
C LEU A 233 -16.47 4.26 29.75
N ILE A 234 -15.53 4.17 28.80
CA ILE A 234 -15.85 4.17 27.37
C ILE A 234 -16.59 2.89 26.97
N ALA A 235 -16.21 1.72 27.50
CA ALA A 235 -16.93 0.47 27.27
C ALA A 235 -18.39 0.59 27.72
N ASN A 236 -18.63 0.91 28.99
CA ASN A 236 -19.99 0.99 29.53
C ASN A 236 -20.83 2.07 28.84
N LEU A 237 -20.22 3.18 28.43
CA LEU A 237 -20.93 4.23 27.68
C LEU A 237 -21.41 3.73 26.30
N VAL A 238 -20.58 2.94 25.60
CA VAL A 238 -20.85 2.56 24.21
C VAL A 238 -21.64 1.25 24.10
N ILE A 239 -21.41 0.29 24.99
CA ILE A 239 -22.02 -1.05 24.93
C ILE A 239 -22.82 -1.44 26.18
N GLY A 240 -22.76 -0.68 27.28
CA GLY A 240 -23.51 -0.99 28.52
C GLY A 240 -25.04 -1.00 28.37
N TRP A 241 -25.56 -0.45 27.27
CA TRP A 241 -26.99 -0.58 26.94
C TRP A 241 -27.37 -1.98 26.43
N CYS A 242 -26.39 -2.82 26.08
CA CYS A 242 -26.56 -4.20 25.60
C CYS A 242 -26.52 -5.24 26.72
N ASP A 243 -26.09 -4.88 27.94
CA ASP A 243 -25.97 -5.78 29.10
C ASP A 243 -27.22 -6.64 29.37
N PRO A 244 -28.47 -6.15 29.16
CA PRO A 244 -29.66 -6.99 29.32
C PRO A 244 -29.77 -8.16 28.33
N TRP A 245 -28.99 -8.14 27.23
CA TRP A 245 -29.05 -9.10 26.13
C TRP A 245 -27.64 -9.66 25.80
N PRO A 246 -27.08 -10.58 26.60
CA PRO A 246 -25.68 -11.01 26.50
C PRO A 246 -25.34 -11.67 25.15
N ASN A 247 -26.23 -12.48 24.59
CA ASN A 247 -26.02 -13.09 23.27
C ASN A 247 -25.94 -12.04 22.15
N PHE A 248 -26.69 -10.94 22.30
CA PHE A 248 -26.67 -9.84 21.35
C PHE A 248 -25.38 -9.02 21.48
N GLN A 249 -24.93 -8.76 22.71
CA GLN A 249 -23.66 -8.08 22.99
C GLN A 249 -22.47 -8.82 22.36
N VAL A 250 -22.38 -10.15 22.56
CA VAL A 250 -21.31 -10.97 21.95
C VAL A 250 -21.34 -10.87 20.42
N PHE A 251 -22.52 -10.97 19.79
CA PHE A 251 -22.64 -10.83 18.33
C PHE A 251 -22.23 -9.43 17.85
N LEU A 252 -22.61 -8.38 18.57
CA LEU A 252 -22.28 -7.01 18.25
C LEU A 252 -20.76 -6.76 18.34
N VAL A 253 -20.12 -7.19 19.42
CA VAL A 253 -18.70 -6.95 19.70
C VAL A 253 -17.77 -7.87 18.90
N MET A 254 -18.17 -9.09 18.59
CA MET A 254 -17.34 -10.04 17.82
C MET A 254 -17.52 -9.94 16.31
N PHE A 255 -18.62 -9.36 15.82
CA PHE A 255 -18.90 -9.29 14.37
C PHE A 255 -19.15 -7.86 13.88
N ILE A 256 -20.20 -7.18 14.38
CA ILE A 256 -20.63 -5.89 13.84
C ILE A 256 -19.57 -4.80 14.05
N CYS A 257 -19.15 -4.57 15.30
CA CYS A 257 -18.15 -3.56 15.62
C CYS A 257 -16.80 -3.84 14.91
N PRO A 258 -16.26 -5.07 14.92
CA PRO A 258 -15.05 -5.39 14.18
C PRO A 258 -15.16 -5.16 12.68
N VAL A 259 -16.29 -5.46 12.03
CA VAL A 259 -16.47 -5.15 10.60
C VAL A 259 -16.41 -3.65 10.37
N LEU A 260 -17.18 -2.86 11.12
CA LEU A 260 -17.26 -1.40 10.92
C LEU A 260 -15.93 -0.71 11.22
N LEU A 261 -15.34 -1.00 12.37
CA LEU A 261 -14.10 -0.39 12.83
C LEU A 261 -12.91 -0.78 11.95
N ASN A 262 -12.79 -2.06 11.54
CA ASN A 262 -11.74 -2.44 10.61
C ASN A 262 -11.98 -1.83 9.22
N CYS A 263 -13.21 -1.78 8.70
CA CYS A 263 -13.45 -1.11 7.41
C CYS A 263 -13.02 0.37 7.47
N PHE A 264 -13.36 1.06 8.55
CA PHE A 264 -12.89 2.43 8.78
C PHE A 264 -11.36 2.50 8.86
N GLN A 265 -10.74 1.59 9.62
CA GLN A 265 -9.29 1.53 9.78
C GLN A 265 -8.56 1.34 8.45
N TYR A 266 -8.95 0.34 7.67
CA TYR A 266 -8.32 0.05 6.38
C TYR A 266 -8.55 1.19 5.39
N CYS A 267 -9.73 1.81 5.34
CA CYS A 267 -9.97 2.98 4.50
C CYS A 267 -9.07 4.17 4.86
N CYS A 268 -8.88 4.42 6.14
CA CYS A 268 -8.02 5.49 6.65
C CYS A 268 -6.53 5.19 6.42
N ILE A 269 -6.07 3.97 6.73
CA ILE A 269 -4.68 3.55 6.49
C ILE A 269 -4.37 3.59 5.00
N ASP A 270 -5.28 3.13 4.15
CA ASP A 270 -5.12 3.22 2.69
C ASP A 270 -4.96 4.68 2.23
N ASN A 271 -5.67 5.63 2.87
CA ASN A 271 -5.46 7.06 2.63
C ASN A 271 -4.12 7.60 3.14
N ILE A 272 -3.50 6.96 4.14
CA ILE A 272 -2.19 7.36 4.67
C ILE A 272 -1.07 6.83 3.76
N ILE A 273 -1.13 5.55 3.37
CA ILE A 273 -0.05 4.89 2.60
C ILE A 273 -0.06 5.22 1.11
N LYS A 274 -1.16 5.79 0.59
CA LYS A 274 -1.26 6.19 -0.80
C LYS A 274 -0.38 7.39 -1.14
N LEU A 275 0.03 7.46 -2.39
CA LEU A 275 0.67 8.64 -2.95
C LEU A 275 -0.35 9.79 -2.97
N HIS A 276 0.03 10.93 -2.39
CA HIS A 276 -0.79 12.13 -2.35
C HIS A 276 -0.48 13.05 -3.53
N ASN A 277 -1.49 13.74 -4.06
CA ASN A 277 -1.37 14.64 -5.22
C ASN A 277 -0.25 15.69 -5.09
N ASN A 278 0.00 16.20 -3.88
CA ASN A 278 1.04 17.19 -3.62
C ASN A 278 2.46 16.64 -3.79
N ASN A 279 2.62 15.31 -3.83
CA ASN A 279 3.90 14.62 -3.99
C ASN A 279 4.02 13.97 -5.38
N VAL A 280 3.11 14.27 -6.30
CA VAL A 280 3.16 13.74 -7.66
C VAL A 280 4.24 14.50 -8.44
N THR A 281 5.15 13.73 -9.02
CA THR A 281 6.27 14.19 -9.85
C THR A 281 6.21 13.45 -11.18
N GLN A 282 6.91 13.95 -12.20
CA GLN A 282 7.01 13.25 -13.50
C GLN A 282 7.49 11.79 -13.34
N ALA A 283 8.42 11.56 -12.41
CA ALA A 283 8.96 10.23 -12.11
C ALA A 283 7.93 9.23 -11.56
N ASN A 284 6.83 9.68 -10.96
CA ASN A 284 5.82 8.79 -10.37
C ASN A 284 4.43 8.91 -10.99
N LEU A 285 4.29 9.58 -12.15
CA LEU A 285 3.03 9.63 -12.90
C LEU A 285 2.52 8.26 -13.33
N ASP A 286 3.43 7.30 -13.56
CA ASP A 286 3.16 5.89 -13.84
C ASP A 286 2.40 5.17 -12.69
N SER A 287 2.21 5.87 -11.57
CA SER A 287 1.38 5.40 -10.46
C SER A 287 -0.11 5.40 -10.79
N PHE A 288 -0.54 6.18 -11.78
CA PHE A 288 -1.94 6.40 -12.12
C PHE A 288 -2.27 5.86 -13.52
N GLU A 289 -3.41 5.16 -13.65
CA GLU A 289 -3.85 4.58 -14.92
C GLU A 289 -4.15 5.65 -15.97
N ALA A 290 -4.74 6.79 -15.58
CA ALA A 290 -5.10 7.87 -16.49
C ALA A 290 -3.87 8.47 -17.21
N SER A 291 -2.76 8.63 -16.49
CA SER A 291 -1.50 9.14 -17.07
C SER A 291 -0.95 8.19 -18.14
N ILE A 292 -1.05 6.89 -17.89
CA ILE A 292 -0.60 5.84 -18.81
C ILE A 292 -1.47 5.83 -20.07
N GLU A 293 -2.80 5.92 -19.91
CA GLU A 293 -3.73 5.98 -21.06
C GLU A 293 -3.52 7.25 -21.90
N GLU A 294 -3.10 8.36 -21.28
CA GLU A 294 -2.77 9.60 -21.99
C GLU A 294 -1.46 9.47 -22.76
N GLN A 295 -0.42 8.87 -22.16
CA GLN A 295 0.85 8.55 -22.82
C GLN A 295 0.64 7.61 -24.02
N GLU A 296 -0.12 6.52 -23.85
CA GLU A 296 -0.40 5.56 -24.93
C GLU A 296 -1.11 6.23 -26.12
N ARG A 297 -2.02 7.18 -25.89
CA ARG A 297 -2.65 7.96 -26.97
C ARG A 297 -1.67 8.91 -27.67
N GLN A 298 -0.76 9.52 -26.93
CA GLN A 298 0.27 10.39 -27.53
C GLN A 298 1.22 9.57 -28.40
N GLU A 299 1.65 8.40 -27.95
CA GLU A 299 2.47 7.46 -28.73
C GLU A 299 1.78 7.02 -30.04
N GLU A 300 0.50 6.65 -29.99
CA GLU A 300 -0.27 6.32 -31.19
C GLU A 300 -0.30 7.48 -32.19
N GLN A 301 -0.48 8.71 -31.70
CA GLN A 301 -0.55 9.90 -32.54
C GLN A 301 0.82 10.26 -33.16
N GLU A 302 1.91 10.21 -32.39
CA GLU A 302 3.27 10.46 -32.88
C GLU A 302 3.74 9.39 -33.87
N SER A 303 3.36 8.13 -33.66
CA SER A 303 3.67 7.03 -34.58
C SER A 303 2.98 7.21 -35.94
N PHE A 304 1.73 7.69 -35.93
CA PHE A 304 0.97 7.98 -37.15
C PHE A 304 1.55 9.19 -37.89
N GLU A 305 1.98 10.23 -37.16
CA GLU A 305 2.62 11.40 -37.75
C GLU A 305 3.98 11.06 -38.37
N SER A 306 4.78 10.23 -37.69
CA SER A 306 6.06 9.72 -38.19
C SER A 306 5.89 8.87 -39.46
N GLN A 307 4.84 8.04 -39.53
CA GLN A 307 4.50 7.29 -40.75
C GLN A 307 4.08 8.20 -41.90
N ASN A 308 3.30 9.25 -41.64
CA ASN A 308 2.90 10.20 -42.68
C ASN A 308 4.10 11.00 -43.22
N ILE A 309 5.01 11.45 -42.34
CA ILE A 309 6.22 12.18 -42.75
C ILE A 309 7.14 11.29 -43.59
N SER A 310 7.32 10.02 -43.21
CA SER A 310 8.14 9.07 -43.99
C SER A 310 7.52 8.77 -45.36
N GLN A 311 6.19 8.63 -45.46
CA GLN A 311 5.49 8.49 -46.75
C GLN A 311 5.66 9.74 -47.64
N LEU A 312 5.51 10.94 -47.08
CA LEU A 312 5.75 12.20 -47.80
C LEU A 312 7.19 12.32 -48.33
N ASN A 313 8.18 11.91 -47.52
CA ASN A 313 9.58 11.91 -47.93
C ASN A 313 9.86 10.89 -49.05
N ILE A 314 9.25 9.70 -49.02
CA ILE A 314 9.36 8.70 -50.10
C ILE A 314 8.77 9.23 -51.40
N VAL A 315 7.60 9.88 -51.36
CA VAL A 315 6.94 10.47 -52.54
C VAL A 315 7.79 11.60 -53.15
N ASN A 316 8.38 12.46 -52.31
CA ASN A 316 9.27 13.52 -52.77
C ASN A 316 10.58 12.96 -53.37
N TYR A 317 11.21 11.96 -52.75
CA TYR A 317 12.39 11.29 -53.32
C TYR A 317 12.08 10.60 -54.65
N GLY A 318 10.91 9.96 -54.77
CA GLY A 318 10.43 9.35 -56.01
C GLY A 318 10.24 10.36 -57.14
N SER A 319 9.67 11.54 -56.83
CA SER A 319 9.47 12.63 -57.79
C SER A 319 10.79 13.29 -58.24
N ILE A 320 11.75 13.46 -57.34
CA ILE A 320 13.07 14.01 -57.68
C ILE A 320 13.84 13.06 -58.60
N LYS A 321 13.75 11.75 -58.36
CA LYS A 321 14.45 10.72 -59.15
C LYS A 321 13.89 10.59 -60.57
N THR A 322 12.58 10.75 -60.75
CA THR A 322 11.94 10.77 -62.08
C THR A 322 12.30 12.03 -62.88
N THR A 323 12.37 13.19 -62.23
CA THR A 323 12.77 14.46 -62.87
C THR A 323 14.25 14.46 -63.32
N LEU A 324 15.14 13.83 -62.54
CA LEU A 324 16.56 13.66 -62.89
C LEU A 324 16.79 12.61 -63.98
N SER A 325 15.95 11.57 -64.07
CA SER A 325 16.02 10.57 -65.14
C SER A 325 15.59 11.15 -66.48
N GLY A 326 14.53 11.97 -66.51
CA GLY A 326 14.06 12.62 -67.74
C GLY A 326 15.07 13.61 -68.35
N SER A 327 15.79 14.35 -67.50
CA SER A 327 16.85 15.27 -67.96
C SER A 327 18.09 14.55 -68.53
N ARG A 328 18.30 13.26 -68.20
CA ARG A 328 19.48 12.51 -68.65
C ARG A 328 19.27 11.83 -70.01
N GLU A 329 18.02 11.57 -70.41
CA GLU A 329 17.69 11.07 -71.76
C GLU A 329 17.72 12.18 -72.82
N GLU A 330 17.35 13.43 -72.49
CA GLU A 330 17.43 14.55 -73.44
C GLU A 330 18.88 14.94 -73.82
N LEU A 331 19.87 14.65 -72.97
CA LEU A 331 21.28 14.92 -73.24
C LEU A 331 22.00 13.84 -74.06
N SER A 332 21.40 12.65 -74.23
CA SER A 332 21.98 11.56 -75.03
C SER A 332 21.54 11.56 -76.51
N LEU A 333 20.52 12.35 -76.88
CA LEU A 333 19.97 12.43 -78.24
C LEU A 333 20.53 13.61 -79.07
N LYS A 334 21.53 14.33 -78.55
CA LYS A 334 22.18 15.49 -79.20
C LYS A 334 23.70 15.34 -79.45
N GLY A 335 24.24 14.13 -79.30
CA GLY A 335 25.66 13.81 -79.52
C GLY A 335 25.93 13.21 -80.88
#